data_AF-A0A7K1E3C9-F1
#
_entry.id   AF-A0A7K1E3C9-F1
#
_cell.length_a   1.000
_cell.length_b   1.000
_cell.length_c   1.000
_cell.angle_alpha   90.00
_cell.angle_beta   90.00
_cell.angle_gamma   90.00
#
_symmetry.space_group_name_H-M   'P 1'
#
loop_
_entity.id
_entity.type
_entity.pdbx_description
1 polymer ?
#
loop_
_entity_poly.entity_id
_entity_poly.type
_entity_poly.pdbx_seq_one_letter_code
_entity_poly.pdbx_strand_id
1 'polypeptide(L)'
;MSASEINEVPDHVIDQLVDVDPTETAEWNASFDAVLKNAGPNRARYIALALLKRAHEKGINVPALRVTDYMNTIPPEREPKFPGDEMIERRIRAFIRWNAALLVHRAQRPGVGVGGHISTFASSAAMYEVGFNHFFRGKEHAGGGDQIFFQGHA
;
A
#
# COMPACT_ATOMS: atom_id res chain seq x y z
N MET A 1 29.44 29.04 13.25
CA MET A 1 29.05 27.81 12.52
C MET A 1 27.56 27.60 12.81
N SER A 2 26.75 27.60 11.76
CA SER A 2 25.27 27.72 11.81
C SER A 2 24.60 26.36 11.96
N ALA A 3 23.48 26.32 12.67
CA ALA A 3 22.72 25.14 13.08
C ALA A 3 21.93 24.46 11.94
N SER A 4 22.56 24.17 10.80
CA SER A 4 21.86 23.74 9.58
C SER A 4 22.29 22.38 8.99
N GLU A 5 22.95 21.49 9.73
CA GLU A 5 23.47 20.23 9.17
C GLU A 5 22.98 18.94 9.86
N ILE A 6 21.81 18.94 10.52
CA ILE A 6 21.29 17.74 11.23
C ILE A 6 20.02 17.09 10.63
N ASN A 7 19.63 17.40 9.39
CA ASN A 7 18.30 17.00 8.88
C ASN A 7 18.29 16.27 7.51
N GLU A 8 19.18 15.31 7.26
CA GLU A 8 19.07 14.43 6.08
C GLU A 8 19.43 12.96 6.36
N VAL A 9 18.94 12.37 7.45
CA VAL A 9 19.01 10.91 7.63
C VAL A 9 17.65 10.30 7.25
N PRO A 10 17.57 9.39 6.27
CA PRO A 10 16.32 8.76 5.87
C PRO A 10 15.65 8.01 7.03
N ASP A 11 14.36 8.28 7.21
CA ASP A 11 13.48 7.95 8.34
C ASP A 11 13.35 6.46 8.76
N HIS A 12 14.05 5.55 8.11
CA HIS A 12 13.86 4.09 8.21
C HIS A 12 15.15 3.33 8.56
N VAL A 13 16.21 4.05 8.94
CA VAL A 13 17.50 3.41 9.23
C VAL A 13 18.04 3.83 10.59
N ILE A 14 17.40 3.33 11.67
CA ILE A 14 17.99 3.38 13.02
C ILE A 14 19.40 2.75 12.96
N ASP A 15 19.60 1.72 12.12
CA ASP A 15 20.89 1.05 11.89
C ASP A 15 21.99 1.96 11.28
N GLN A 16 21.67 3.17 10.80
CA GLN A 16 22.64 4.15 10.32
C GLN A 16 23.01 5.19 11.40
N LEU A 17 22.28 5.23 12.51
CA LEU A 17 22.63 6.05 13.66
C LEU A 17 23.62 5.28 14.54
N VAL A 18 24.67 5.95 15.00
CA VAL A 18 25.58 5.37 15.98
C VAL A 18 24.85 5.34 17.32
N ASP A 19 24.57 4.14 17.83
CA ASP A 19 24.08 3.96 19.18
C ASP A 19 25.19 4.30 20.18
N VAL A 20 25.05 5.45 20.83
CA VAL A 20 26.03 5.98 21.78
C VAL A 20 25.98 5.26 23.13
N ASP A 21 24.88 4.59 23.46
CA ASP A 21 24.72 3.78 24.66
C ASP A 21 23.83 2.54 24.40
N PRO A 22 24.41 1.46 23.87
CA PRO A 22 23.67 0.22 23.60
C PRO A 22 23.07 -0.44 24.84
N THR A 23 23.58 -0.13 26.03
CA THR A 23 23.06 -0.69 27.28
C THR A 23 21.72 -0.03 27.61
N GLU A 24 21.65 1.29 27.55
CA GLU A 24 20.39 2.03 27.72
C GLU A 24 19.36 1.60 26.68
N THR A 25 19.75 1.50 25.39
CA THR A 25 18.85 1.03 24.32
C THR A 25 18.30 -0.37 24.61
N ALA A 26 19.13 -1.29 25.10
CA ALA A 26 18.70 -2.64 25.47
C ALA A 26 17.73 -2.64 26.67
N GLU A 27 17.94 -1.78 27.67
CA GLU A 27 17.05 -1.64 28.82
C GLU A 27 15.66 -1.12 28.42
N TRP A 28 15.59 -0.15 27.51
CA TRP A 28 14.31 0.36 26.98
C TRP A 28 13.57 -0.72 26.18
N ASN A 29 14.27 -1.48 25.33
CA ASN A 29 13.68 -2.59 24.59
C ASN A 29 13.15 -3.68 25.54
N ALA A 30 13.94 -4.07 26.53
CA ALA A 30 13.51 -5.05 27.53
C ALA A 30 12.29 -4.56 28.32
N SER A 31 12.22 -3.26 28.63
CA SER A 31 11.07 -2.65 29.29
C SER A 31 9.80 -2.71 28.44
N PHE A 32 9.92 -2.44 27.13
CA PHE A 32 8.81 -2.56 26.19
C PHE A 32 8.33 -4.01 26.06
N ASP A 33 9.25 -4.96 25.92
CA ASP A 33 8.95 -6.39 25.85
C ASP A 33 8.26 -6.90 27.12
N ALA A 34 8.70 -6.42 28.29
CA ALA A 34 8.05 -6.74 29.55
C ALA A 34 6.60 -6.23 29.60
N VAL A 35 6.31 -5.02 29.08
CA VAL A 35 4.93 -4.53 28.96
C VAL A 35 4.13 -5.39 28.00
N LEU A 36 4.68 -5.71 26.83
CA LEU A 36 4.02 -6.54 25.83
C LEU A 36 3.65 -7.91 26.40
N LYS A 37 4.58 -8.54 27.11
CA LYS A 37 4.41 -9.86 27.73
C LYS A 37 3.38 -9.85 28.86
N ASN A 38 3.41 -8.87 29.75
CA ASN A 38 2.60 -8.87 30.97
C ASN A 38 1.25 -8.16 30.82
N ALA A 39 1.16 -7.13 29.98
CA ALA A 39 -0.04 -6.29 29.81
C ALA A 39 -0.65 -6.37 28.40
N GLY A 40 0.00 -7.08 27.47
CA GLY A 40 -0.52 -7.37 26.14
C GLY A 40 -0.34 -6.26 25.10
N PRO A 41 -0.70 -6.55 23.83
CA PRO A 41 -0.37 -5.70 22.68
C PRO A 41 -1.06 -4.34 22.71
N ASN A 42 -2.28 -4.24 23.23
CA ASN A 42 -3.00 -2.96 23.33
C ASN A 42 -2.29 -1.97 24.26
N ARG A 43 -1.77 -2.46 25.40
CA ARG A 43 -1.05 -1.61 26.35
C ARG A 43 0.32 -1.20 25.80
N ALA A 44 1.06 -2.13 25.20
CA ALA A 44 2.32 -1.83 24.53
C ALA A 44 2.14 -0.76 23.45
N ARG A 45 1.13 -0.92 22.59
CA ARG A 45 0.77 0.08 21.56
C ARG A 45 0.45 1.44 22.16
N TYR A 46 -0.33 1.49 23.24
CA TYR A 46 -0.63 2.74 23.93
C TYR A 46 0.64 3.44 24.42
N ILE A 47 1.57 2.72 25.06
CA ILE A 47 2.81 3.31 25.58
C ILE A 47 3.67 3.85 24.44
N ALA A 48 3.86 3.09 23.35
CA ALA A 48 4.62 3.54 22.20
C ALA A 48 4.04 4.85 21.61
N LEU A 49 2.72 4.91 21.41
CA LEU A 49 2.05 6.12 20.92
C LEU A 49 2.16 7.29 21.90
N ALA A 50 2.10 7.05 23.20
CA ALA A 50 2.27 8.08 24.21
C ALA A 50 3.70 8.67 24.21
N LEU A 51 4.72 7.83 24.05
CA LEU A 51 6.12 8.27 23.92
C LEU A 51 6.34 9.10 22.66
N LEU A 52 5.78 8.67 21.52
CA LEU A 52 5.86 9.44 20.27
C LEU A 52 5.15 10.80 20.38
N LYS A 53 3.96 10.83 20.99
CA LYS A 53 3.27 12.09 21.28
C LYS A 53 4.14 13.00 22.15
N ARG A 54 4.77 12.44 23.19
CA ARG A 54 5.65 13.19 24.10
C ARG A 54 6.90 13.73 23.40
N ALA A 55 7.50 12.95 22.50
CA ALA A 55 8.63 13.38 21.68
C ALA A 55 8.23 14.57 20.79
N HIS A 56 7.06 14.49 20.13
CA HIS A 56 6.53 15.58 19.32
C HIS A 56 6.23 16.84 20.14
N GLU A 57 5.63 16.72 21.34
CA GLU A 57 5.43 17.85 22.27
C GLU A 57 6.75 18.52 22.70
N LYS A 58 7.87 17.77 22.66
CA LYS A 58 9.21 18.26 22.98
C LYS A 58 9.99 18.75 21.77
N GLY A 59 9.39 18.77 20.58
CA GLY A 59 10.05 19.20 19.35
C GLY A 59 11.11 18.22 18.85
N ILE A 60 11.10 16.98 19.33
CA ILE A 60 11.94 15.91 18.80
C ILE A 60 11.27 15.44 17.50
N ASN A 61 11.93 15.66 16.37
CA ASN A 61 11.39 15.29 15.06
C ASN A 61 11.48 13.76 14.89
N VAL A 62 10.40 13.05 15.22
CA VAL A 62 10.25 11.61 14.99
C VAL A 62 9.29 11.42 13.82
N PRO A 63 9.63 10.61 12.80
CA PRO A 63 8.74 10.34 11.67
C PRO A 63 7.36 9.88 12.15
N ALA A 64 6.30 10.40 11.54
CA ALA A 64 4.95 9.97 11.86
C ALA A 64 4.80 8.46 11.55
N LEU A 65 4.23 7.69 12.47
CA LEU A 65 3.82 6.26 12.31
C LEU A 65 2.73 6.05 11.25
N ARG A 66 2.76 6.76 10.14
CA ARG A 66 1.84 6.56 8.99
C ARG A 66 2.41 5.60 7.96
N VAL A 67 3.49 4.91 8.29
CA VAL A 67 4.07 3.87 7.44
C VAL A 67 3.77 2.54 8.14
N THR A 68 2.78 1.83 7.61
CA THR A 68 2.70 0.38 7.84
C THR A 68 3.91 -0.26 7.19
N ASP A 69 4.35 -1.41 7.68
CA ASP A 69 5.42 -2.18 7.05
C ASP A 69 5.17 -2.33 5.54
N TYR A 70 6.25 -2.39 4.75
CA TYR A 70 6.17 -2.60 3.31
C TYR A 70 5.84 -4.07 2.98
N MET A 71 4.66 -4.49 3.43
CA MET A 71 4.08 -5.83 3.35
C MET A 71 2.56 -5.74 3.15
N ASN A 72 1.93 -6.86 2.78
CA ASN A 72 0.48 -6.92 2.62
C ASN A 72 -0.22 -6.69 3.98
N THR A 73 -1.21 -5.79 4.00
CA THR A 73 -2.02 -5.52 5.21
C THR A 73 -2.86 -6.73 5.66
N ILE A 74 -3.30 -7.58 4.71
CA ILE A 74 -4.04 -8.81 4.98
C ILE A 74 -3.05 -9.99 4.87
N PRO A 75 -2.78 -10.72 5.97
CA PRO A 75 -1.87 -11.86 5.96
C PRO A 75 -2.55 -13.11 5.36
N PRO A 76 -1.78 -14.12 4.89
CA PRO A 76 -2.31 -15.31 4.24
C PRO A 76 -3.33 -16.09 5.08
N GLU A 77 -3.19 -16.11 6.41
CA GLU A 77 -4.10 -16.82 7.31
C GLU A 77 -5.47 -16.14 7.43
N ARG A 78 -5.56 -14.87 7.01
CA ARG A 78 -6.81 -14.07 6.97
C ARG A 78 -7.30 -13.84 5.53
N GLU A 79 -6.60 -14.38 4.54
CA GLU A 79 -6.99 -14.25 3.14
C GLU A 79 -8.22 -15.14 2.88
N PRO A 80 -9.33 -14.58 2.35
CA PRO A 80 -10.49 -15.38 1.97
C PRO A 80 -10.16 -16.25 0.77
N LYS A 81 -10.87 -17.38 0.63
CA LYS A 81 -10.79 -18.20 -0.58
C LYS A 81 -11.26 -17.39 -1.79
N PHE A 82 -10.51 -17.47 -2.88
CA PHE A 82 -10.92 -16.84 -4.13
C PHE A 82 -12.23 -17.46 -4.65
N PRO A 83 -13.25 -16.66 -4.99
CA PRO A 83 -14.58 -17.18 -5.32
C PRO A 83 -14.71 -17.73 -6.75
N GLY A 84 -13.78 -17.40 -7.65
CA GLY A 84 -13.85 -17.75 -9.07
C GLY A 84 -12.86 -18.82 -9.53
N ASP A 85 -12.80 -19.03 -10.84
CA ASP A 85 -11.80 -19.90 -11.48
C ASP A 85 -10.65 -19.04 -12.02
N GLU A 86 -9.55 -19.03 -11.30
CA GLU A 86 -8.38 -18.20 -11.62
C GLU A 86 -7.79 -18.49 -13.01
N MET A 87 -7.91 -19.73 -13.51
CA MET A 87 -7.35 -20.11 -14.81
C MET A 87 -8.19 -19.56 -15.95
N ILE A 88 -9.52 -19.66 -15.83
CA ILE A 88 -10.45 -19.09 -16.80
C ILE A 88 -10.36 -17.57 -16.79
N GLU A 89 -10.40 -16.96 -15.61
CA GLU A 89 -10.29 -15.51 -15.39
C GLU A 89 -8.99 -14.95 -15.99
N ARG A 90 -7.84 -15.59 -15.69
CA ARG A 90 -6.56 -15.22 -16.29
C ARG A 90 -6.55 -15.29 -17.82
N ARG A 91 -7.24 -16.27 -18.41
CA ARG A 91 -7.34 -16.41 -19.87
C ARG A 91 -8.21 -15.31 -20.48
N ILE A 92 -9.34 -14.98 -19.86
CA ILE A 92 -10.22 -13.88 -20.28
C ILE A 92 -9.45 -12.56 -20.21
N ARG A 93 -8.78 -12.28 -19.10
CA ARG A 93 -7.94 -11.09 -18.91
C ARG A 93 -6.84 -10.96 -19.97
N ALA A 94 -6.25 -12.08 -20.42
CA ALA A 94 -5.26 -12.06 -21.50
C ALA A 94 -5.87 -11.60 -22.83
N PHE A 95 -7.08 -12.06 -23.17
CA PHE A 95 -7.80 -11.60 -24.36
C PHE A 95 -8.17 -10.12 -24.28
N ILE A 96 -8.63 -9.65 -23.12
CA ILE A 96 -8.96 -8.23 -22.91
C ILE A 96 -7.71 -7.36 -23.09
N ARG A 97 -6.58 -7.74 -22.48
CA ARG A 97 -5.29 -7.04 -22.65
C ARG A 97 -4.85 -6.98 -24.12
N TRP A 98 -4.98 -8.08 -24.84
CA TRP A 98 -4.64 -8.15 -26.27
C TRP A 98 -5.50 -7.19 -27.10
N ASN A 99 -6.82 -7.23 -26.89
CA ASN A 99 -7.74 -6.37 -27.61
C ASN A 99 -7.50 -4.89 -27.32
N ALA A 100 -7.27 -4.53 -26.05
CA ALA A 100 -6.94 -3.15 -25.66
C ALA A 100 -5.65 -2.66 -26.35
N ALA A 101 -4.58 -3.46 -26.31
CA ALA A 101 -3.32 -3.12 -26.98
C ALA A 101 -3.49 -2.96 -28.49
N LEU A 102 -4.27 -3.84 -29.14
CA LEU A 102 -4.53 -3.76 -30.57
C LEU A 102 -5.38 -2.55 -30.97
N LEU A 103 -6.37 -2.16 -30.16
CA LEU A 103 -7.17 -0.97 -30.41
C LEU A 103 -6.28 0.28 -30.45
N VAL A 104 -5.41 0.44 -29.45
CA VAL A 104 -4.46 1.56 -29.40
C VAL A 104 -3.45 1.47 -30.53
N HIS A 105 -2.85 0.31 -30.78
CA HIS A 105 -1.87 0.13 -31.86
C HIS A 105 -2.45 0.49 -33.23
N ARG A 106 -3.69 0.09 -33.52
CA ARG A 106 -4.38 0.45 -34.77
C ARG A 106 -4.67 1.94 -34.88
N ALA A 107 -4.95 2.61 -33.76
CA ALA A 107 -5.15 4.05 -33.70
C ALA A 107 -3.86 4.86 -33.98
N GLN A 108 -2.68 4.23 -33.81
CA GLN A 108 -1.38 4.82 -34.13
C GLN A 108 -0.96 4.70 -35.60
N ARG A 109 -1.76 4.04 -36.46
CA ARG A 109 -1.38 3.85 -37.86
C ARG A 109 -1.18 5.20 -38.59
N PRO A 110 -0.32 5.26 -39.62
CA PRO A 110 -0.12 6.46 -40.43
C PRO A 110 -1.46 7.01 -40.94
N GLY A 111 -1.67 8.32 -40.80
CA GLY A 111 -2.89 9.02 -41.22
C GLY A 111 -4.04 9.06 -40.19
N VAL A 112 -3.89 8.45 -39.00
CA VAL A 112 -4.87 8.57 -37.89
C VAL A 112 -4.23 9.29 -36.69
N GLY A 113 -3.25 8.67 -36.03
CA GLY A 113 -2.37 9.33 -35.05
C GLY A 113 -3.04 9.95 -33.82
N VAL A 114 -4.16 9.40 -33.33
CA VAL A 114 -4.96 10.02 -32.24
C VAL A 114 -4.41 9.79 -30.82
N GLY A 115 -3.29 9.08 -30.65
CA GLY A 115 -2.73 8.76 -29.34
C GLY A 115 -3.35 7.51 -28.67
N GLY A 116 -3.02 7.30 -27.39
CA GLY A 116 -3.55 6.22 -26.55
C GLY A 116 -2.49 5.61 -25.62
N HIS A 117 -2.93 5.08 -24.47
CA HIS A 117 -2.06 4.47 -23.45
C HIS A 117 -2.29 2.96 -23.38
N ILE A 118 -1.21 2.18 -23.44
CA ILE A 118 -1.27 0.71 -23.30
C ILE A 118 -0.88 0.29 -21.88
N SER A 119 0.20 0.89 -21.36
CA SER A 119 0.82 0.46 -20.11
C SER A 119 -0.07 0.66 -18.88
N THR A 120 -0.88 1.71 -18.88
CA THR A 120 -1.74 2.07 -17.74
C THR A 120 -2.87 1.07 -17.53
N PHE A 121 -3.54 0.65 -18.61
CA PHE A 121 -4.49 -0.46 -18.53
C PHE A 121 -3.78 -1.77 -18.18
N ALA A 122 -2.65 -2.05 -18.82
CA ALA A 122 -1.93 -3.31 -18.61
C ALA A 122 -1.56 -3.52 -17.14
N SER A 123 -1.10 -2.48 -16.42
CA SER A 123 -0.75 -2.58 -14.99
C SER A 123 -1.95 -2.79 -14.07
N SER A 124 -3.12 -2.24 -14.42
CA SER A 124 -4.33 -2.26 -13.59
C SER A 124 -5.37 -3.32 -13.98
N ALA A 125 -5.18 -4.00 -15.12
CA ALA A 125 -6.17 -4.93 -15.69
C ALA A 125 -6.63 -6.03 -14.72
N ALA A 126 -5.74 -6.58 -13.89
CA ALA A 126 -6.13 -7.60 -12.91
C ALA A 126 -7.06 -7.05 -11.83
N MET A 127 -6.82 -5.82 -11.37
CA MET A 127 -7.67 -5.15 -10.38
C MET A 127 -9.07 -4.89 -10.93
N TYR A 128 -9.16 -4.37 -12.16
CA TYR A 128 -10.46 -4.16 -12.81
C TYR A 128 -11.19 -5.46 -13.06
N GLU A 129 -10.49 -6.52 -13.49
CA GLU A 129 -11.12 -7.80 -13.76
C GLU A 129 -11.73 -8.43 -12.50
N VAL A 130 -11.00 -8.43 -11.37
CA VAL A 130 -11.56 -8.87 -10.08
C VAL A 130 -12.79 -8.03 -9.72
N GLY A 131 -12.72 -6.71 -9.95
CA GLY A 131 -13.86 -5.82 -9.81
C GLY A 131 -15.07 -6.25 -10.66
N PHE A 132 -14.87 -6.45 -11.97
CA PHE A 132 -15.93 -6.85 -12.90
C PHE A 132 -16.56 -8.21 -12.58
N ASN A 133 -15.75 -9.20 -12.18
CA ASN A 133 -16.25 -10.55 -11.92
C ASN A 133 -16.94 -10.67 -10.56
N HIS A 134 -16.46 -9.97 -9.54
CA HIS A 134 -16.81 -10.30 -8.14
C HIS A 134 -17.38 -9.15 -7.32
N PHE A 135 -17.32 -7.90 -7.79
CA PHE A 135 -17.72 -6.73 -6.99
C PHE A 135 -18.69 -5.79 -7.69
N PHE A 136 -18.39 -5.38 -8.92
CA PHE A 136 -19.08 -4.30 -9.62
C PHE A 136 -20.52 -4.66 -9.96
N ARG A 137 -21.45 -3.83 -9.47
CA ARG A 137 -22.89 -4.00 -9.68
C ARG A 137 -23.38 -3.23 -10.89
N GLY A 138 -24.09 -3.93 -11.77
CA GLY A 138 -24.77 -3.31 -12.92
C GLY A 138 -25.94 -2.42 -12.50
N LYS A 139 -26.43 -1.59 -13.42
CA LYS A 139 -27.51 -0.61 -13.18
C LYS A 139 -28.81 -1.22 -12.67
N GLU A 140 -29.09 -2.47 -13.03
CA GLU A 140 -30.30 -3.21 -12.66
C GLU A 140 -30.19 -3.92 -11.30
N HIS A 141 -29.05 -3.80 -10.60
CA HIS A 141 -28.90 -4.38 -9.27
C HIS A 141 -29.89 -3.75 -8.28
N ALA A 142 -30.46 -4.57 -7.40
CA ALA A 142 -31.36 -4.09 -6.34
C ALA A 142 -30.62 -3.05 -5.46
N GLY A 143 -31.17 -1.82 -5.38
CA GLY A 143 -30.55 -0.69 -4.70
C GLY A 143 -29.70 0.22 -5.59
N GLY A 144 -29.60 -0.06 -6.89
CA GLY A 144 -28.82 0.70 -7.87
C GLY A 144 -27.44 0.10 -8.14
N GLY A 145 -26.87 0.44 -9.30
CA GLY A 145 -25.52 0.01 -9.70
C GLY A 145 -24.41 0.84 -9.06
N ASP A 146 -23.19 0.32 -9.08
CA ASP A 146 -22.03 1.00 -8.52
C ASP A 146 -21.59 2.18 -9.40
N GLN A 147 -21.14 3.25 -8.75
CA GLN A 147 -20.53 4.40 -9.44
C GLN A 147 -19.01 4.23 -9.46
N ILE A 148 -18.49 3.76 -10.59
CA ILE A 148 -17.06 3.47 -10.75
C ILE A 148 -16.39 4.61 -11.51
N PHE A 149 -15.43 5.26 -10.85
CA PHE A 149 -14.62 6.33 -11.44
C PHE A 149 -13.37 5.72 -12.06
N PHE A 150 -13.50 5.24 -13.29
CA PHE A 150 -12.40 4.63 -14.03
C PHE A 150 -11.25 5.62 -14.26
N GLN A 151 -10.03 5.10 -14.19
CA GLN A 151 -8.83 5.86 -14.56
C GLN A 151 -8.89 6.18 -16.07
N GLY A 152 -8.85 7.45 -16.44
CA GLY A 152 -9.17 7.89 -17.82
C GLY A 152 -8.19 7.44 -18.92
N HIS A 153 -7.05 6.86 -18.57
CA HIS A 153 -6.05 6.35 -19.50
C HIS A 153 -5.98 4.80 -19.50
N ALA A 154 -6.92 4.13 -18.83
CA ALA A 154 -7.00 2.68 -18.69
C ALA A 154 -8.20 2.13 -19.49
#